data_AF-A0A0H1B5B8-F1
#
_entry.id   AF-A0A0H1B5B8-F1
#
_cell.length_a   1.000
_cell.length_b   1.000
_cell.length_c   1.000
_cell.angle_alpha   90.00
_cell.angle_beta   90.00
_cell.angle_gamma   90.00
#
_symmetry.space_group_name_H-M   'P 1'
#
loop_
_entity.id
_entity.type
_entity.pdbx_description
1 polymer ?
#
loop_
_entity_poly.entity_id
_entity_poly.type
_entity_poly.pdbx_seq_one_letter_code
_entity_poly.pdbx_strand_id
1 'polypeptide(L)'
;MRFILPCSPSLLCIDRFSLLESEADEVPFWQIFKAAITARIKGWGDLVELLETIAVTLHSSSLRDYGTLRGFLQDEWASKETHFFTEVWPKLVQLALEMPQLFPESSLLSLSEEHRELELSRRQAGCLVIHQFLCSLPKQPWPTDSSQDFRIWYSSGSRHSMATRAYLSSLFTYFQRLSGVGAETEPVLSPLMNEWPIIFTLSILQESRVVQLDPSLLEHPLCRLTVVHLPTASTEPSLLGLPDGACVVSANKNVGFGQTGTQEETQVGSSPESCPVVLLTPTLQDNQVLIVQGAEAMVTMKGYGREARLDSVLTADYGFSAGDSQWSKWRRRTMLFMDALQLDQFTVDKRTIADHLPGHSNYTEIVTGLWGCGAFGGNPQTKTLIQWCAASMARTNLRLVLSGENQVVLASELNEIVKMAREGLWTAKNVLDTIGALKPSD
;
A
#
# COMPACT_ATOMS: atom_id res chain seq x y z
N MET A 1 14.84 -3.83 -14.50
CA MET A 1 14.72 -5.30 -14.32
C MET A 1 13.30 -5.70 -14.72
N ARG A 2 13.01 -6.99 -14.94
CA ARG A 2 11.64 -7.44 -15.27
C ARG A 2 11.21 -8.55 -14.34
N PHE A 3 10.00 -8.44 -13.80
CA PHE A 3 9.34 -9.49 -13.02
C PHE A 3 8.64 -10.45 -13.98
N ILE A 4 9.01 -11.72 -13.99
CA ILE A 4 8.39 -12.72 -14.88
C ILE A 4 6.99 -13.05 -14.36
N LEU A 5 5.98 -13.02 -15.22
CA LEU A 5 4.60 -13.33 -14.84
C LEU A 5 4.28 -14.83 -15.01
N PRO A 6 3.25 -15.34 -14.31
CA PRO A 6 2.77 -16.71 -14.41
C PRO A 6 2.49 -17.22 -15.83
N CYS A 7 2.05 -16.31 -16.72
CA CYS A 7 1.75 -16.63 -18.10
C CYS A 7 2.98 -16.81 -18.99
N SER A 8 4.20 -16.55 -18.49
CA SER A 8 5.41 -16.65 -19.29
C SER A 8 5.70 -18.09 -19.72
N PRO A 9 5.98 -18.35 -21.01
CA PRO A 9 6.40 -19.67 -21.46
C PRO A 9 7.76 -20.09 -20.89
N SER A 10 8.55 -19.13 -20.37
CA SER A 10 9.84 -19.40 -19.73
C SER A 10 9.72 -19.91 -18.29
N LEU A 11 8.54 -19.80 -17.67
CA LEU A 11 8.30 -20.28 -16.31
C LEU A 11 7.89 -21.75 -16.38
N LEU A 12 8.87 -22.65 -16.35
CA LEU A 12 8.66 -24.09 -16.41
C LEU A 12 8.53 -24.69 -15.01
N CYS A 13 7.65 -25.67 -14.85
CA CYS A 13 7.43 -26.41 -13.61
C CYS A 13 7.14 -27.88 -13.90
N ILE A 14 7.41 -28.75 -12.92
CA ILE A 14 6.97 -30.14 -12.93
C ILE A 14 5.47 -30.18 -12.62
N ASP A 15 4.68 -30.89 -13.43
CA ASP A 15 3.27 -31.16 -13.14
C ASP A 15 3.12 -32.25 -12.07
N ARG A 16 3.32 -31.86 -10.82
CA ARG A 16 3.35 -32.76 -9.65
C ARG A 16 2.04 -33.48 -9.37
N PHE A 17 0.93 -32.94 -9.89
CA PHE A 17 -0.41 -33.45 -9.68
C PHE A 17 -1.00 -34.11 -10.94
N SER A 18 -0.20 -34.22 -12.01
CA SER A 18 -0.62 -34.82 -13.29
C SER A 18 -1.93 -34.22 -13.82
N LEU A 19 -2.03 -32.89 -13.76
CA LEU A 19 -3.19 -32.15 -14.27
C LEU A 19 -3.23 -32.09 -15.80
N LEU A 20 -2.10 -32.36 -16.46
CA LEU A 20 -1.94 -32.33 -17.91
C LEU A 20 -1.57 -33.71 -18.46
N GLU A 21 -2.09 -34.02 -19.65
CA GLU A 21 -1.66 -35.17 -20.44
C GLU A 21 -0.39 -34.80 -21.25
N SER A 22 0.76 -34.74 -20.57
CA SER A 22 2.06 -34.40 -21.17
C SER A 22 3.14 -35.41 -20.76
N GLU A 23 3.97 -35.82 -21.70
CA GLU A 23 5.15 -36.68 -21.45
C GLU A 23 6.42 -35.87 -21.11
N ALA A 24 6.35 -34.54 -21.13
CA ALA A 24 7.49 -33.67 -20.80
C ALA A 24 7.74 -33.60 -19.29
N ASP A 25 9.01 -33.64 -18.87
CA ASP A 25 9.42 -33.53 -17.46
C ASP A 25 9.00 -32.21 -16.82
N GLU A 26 9.09 -31.11 -17.59
CA GLU A 26 8.63 -29.78 -17.20
C GLU A 26 7.77 -29.17 -18.31
N VAL A 27 6.76 -28.42 -17.89
CA VAL A 27 5.80 -27.74 -18.76
C VAL A 27 5.63 -26.29 -18.31
N PRO A 28 5.19 -25.37 -19.19
CA PRO A 28 4.90 -24.00 -18.78
C PRO A 28 3.87 -23.99 -17.64
N PHE A 29 4.22 -23.34 -16.52
CA PHE A 29 3.37 -23.22 -15.32
C PHE A 29 1.96 -22.76 -15.66
N TRP A 30 1.83 -21.84 -16.62
CA TRP A 30 0.53 -21.36 -17.10
C TRP A 30 -0.43 -22.47 -17.53
N GLN A 31 0.07 -23.56 -18.12
CA GLN A 31 -0.77 -24.69 -18.52
C GLN A 31 -1.34 -25.41 -17.29
N ILE A 32 -0.49 -25.68 -16.29
CA ILE A 32 -0.89 -26.30 -15.03
C ILE A 32 -1.87 -25.40 -14.28
N PHE A 33 -1.55 -24.10 -14.18
CA PHE A 33 -2.41 -23.10 -13.53
C PHE A 33 -3.81 -23.06 -14.17
N LYS A 34 -3.91 -23.04 -15.50
CA LYS A 34 -5.18 -23.09 -16.22
C LYS A 34 -5.98 -24.35 -15.87
N ALA A 35 -5.35 -25.52 -15.87
CA ALA A 35 -6.01 -26.76 -15.52
C ALA A 35 -6.51 -26.75 -14.06
N ALA A 36 -5.68 -26.25 -13.13
CA ALA A 36 -6.03 -26.17 -11.71
C ALA A 36 -7.17 -25.17 -11.43
N ILE A 37 -7.09 -23.95 -11.95
CA ILE A 37 -8.08 -22.89 -11.63
C ILE A 37 -9.44 -23.10 -12.30
N THR A 38 -9.48 -23.84 -13.42
CA THR A 38 -10.73 -24.19 -14.11
C THR A 38 -11.38 -25.46 -13.57
N ALA A 39 -10.72 -26.17 -12.65
CA ALA A 39 -11.31 -27.27 -11.92
C ALA A 39 -12.55 -26.80 -11.13
N ARG A 40 -13.47 -27.72 -10.89
CA ARG A 40 -14.72 -27.41 -10.19
C ARG A 40 -14.45 -27.18 -8.71
N ILE A 41 -14.52 -25.92 -8.28
CA ILE A 41 -14.39 -25.49 -6.87
C ILE A 41 -15.80 -25.19 -6.33
N LYS A 42 -16.20 -25.88 -5.26
CA LYS A 42 -17.56 -25.82 -4.70
C LYS A 42 -17.62 -25.11 -3.36
N GLY A 43 -16.47 -24.81 -2.74
CA GLY A 43 -16.42 -24.26 -1.40
C GLY A 43 -15.03 -23.82 -0.97
N TRP A 44 -14.93 -23.30 0.25
CA TRP A 44 -13.71 -22.79 0.85
C TRP A 44 -12.64 -23.87 1.01
N GLY A 45 -13.03 -25.12 1.24
CA GLY A 45 -12.11 -26.27 1.31
C GLY A 45 -11.35 -26.44 -0.01
N ASP A 46 -12.10 -26.58 -1.12
CA ASP A 46 -11.56 -26.71 -2.47
C ASP A 46 -10.67 -25.52 -2.86
N LEU A 47 -11.03 -24.30 -2.41
CA LEU A 47 -10.21 -23.11 -2.64
C LEU A 47 -8.84 -23.21 -1.95
N VAL A 48 -8.79 -23.70 -0.71
CA VAL A 48 -7.52 -23.89 -0.01
C VAL A 48 -6.70 -25.01 -0.65
N GLU A 49 -7.33 -26.08 -1.14
CA GLU A 49 -6.67 -27.14 -1.92
C GLU A 49 -6.08 -26.62 -3.23
N LEU A 50 -6.78 -25.70 -3.92
CA LEU A 50 -6.25 -25.01 -5.10
C LEU A 50 -4.99 -24.19 -4.73
N LEU A 51 -5.04 -23.41 -3.66
CA LEU A 51 -3.88 -22.63 -3.19
C LEU A 51 -2.68 -23.54 -2.89
N GLU A 52 -2.91 -24.68 -2.25
CA GLU A 52 -1.87 -25.67 -1.97
C GLU A 52 -1.30 -26.29 -3.25
N THR A 53 -2.16 -26.66 -4.19
CA THR A 53 -1.78 -27.19 -5.51
C THR A 53 -0.86 -26.21 -6.24
N ILE A 54 -1.24 -24.94 -6.29
CA ILE A 54 -0.45 -23.86 -6.90
C ILE A 54 0.89 -23.71 -6.18
N ALA A 55 0.88 -23.62 -4.84
CA ALA A 55 2.08 -23.40 -4.06
C ALA A 55 3.10 -24.54 -4.19
N VAL A 56 2.65 -25.80 -4.14
CA VAL A 56 3.49 -26.98 -4.31
C VAL A 56 4.06 -27.07 -5.72
N THR A 57 3.25 -26.75 -6.73
CA THR A 57 3.70 -26.75 -8.14
C THR A 57 4.76 -25.69 -8.39
N LEU A 58 4.49 -24.43 -8.03
CA LEU A 58 5.34 -23.30 -8.38
C LEU A 58 6.55 -23.13 -7.45
N HIS A 59 6.39 -23.39 -6.15
CA HIS A 59 7.43 -23.13 -5.15
C HIS A 59 8.12 -24.38 -4.63
N SER A 60 7.66 -25.58 -5.06
CA SER A 60 8.14 -26.86 -4.54
C SER A 60 8.03 -27.00 -3.01
N SER A 61 7.10 -26.24 -2.40
CA SER A 61 6.84 -26.24 -0.97
C SER A 61 5.39 -25.92 -0.70
N SER A 62 4.73 -26.71 0.13
CA SER A 62 3.39 -26.38 0.65
C SER A 62 3.48 -25.17 1.58
N LEU A 63 2.49 -24.27 1.48
CA LEU A 63 2.19 -23.32 2.52
C LEU A 63 1.63 -24.14 3.68
N ARG A 64 2.50 -24.57 4.59
CA ARG A 64 2.19 -25.55 5.66
C ARG A 64 1.02 -25.17 6.57
N ASP A 65 0.52 -23.94 6.47
CA ASP A 65 -0.48 -23.39 7.37
C ASP A 65 -1.38 -22.34 6.68
N TYR A 66 -2.69 -22.62 6.66
CA TYR A 66 -3.75 -21.72 6.19
C TYR A 66 -4.73 -21.37 7.32
N GLY A 67 -4.36 -21.55 8.59
CA GLY A 67 -5.29 -21.48 9.72
C GLY A 67 -6.02 -20.13 9.85
N THR A 68 -5.33 -19.00 9.60
CA THR A 68 -5.95 -17.67 9.62
C THR A 68 -6.96 -17.51 8.48
N LEU A 69 -6.59 -17.94 7.25
CA LEU A 69 -7.50 -17.89 6.10
C LEU A 69 -8.71 -18.80 6.31
N ARG A 70 -8.50 -20.05 6.77
CA ARG A 70 -9.58 -21.01 7.05
C ARG A 70 -10.53 -20.46 8.11
N GLY A 71 -10.01 -19.94 9.22
CA GLY A 71 -10.82 -19.33 10.28
C GLY A 71 -11.60 -18.12 9.77
N PHE A 72 -10.96 -17.22 9.01
CA PHE A 72 -11.65 -16.10 8.38
C PHE A 72 -12.81 -16.55 7.48
N LEU A 73 -12.57 -17.52 6.60
CA LEU A 73 -13.59 -18.05 5.69
C LEU A 73 -14.74 -18.75 6.42
N GLN A 74 -14.45 -19.45 7.51
CA GLN A 74 -15.43 -20.19 8.31
C GLN A 74 -16.20 -19.32 9.31
N ASP A 75 -15.60 -18.23 9.78
CA ASP A 75 -16.22 -17.37 10.79
C ASP A 75 -16.92 -16.16 10.15
N GLU A 76 -16.22 -15.43 9.27
CA GLU A 76 -16.67 -14.12 8.76
C GLU A 76 -17.32 -14.21 7.37
N TRP A 77 -16.95 -15.23 6.58
CA TRP A 77 -17.41 -15.40 5.19
C TRP A 77 -18.22 -16.68 4.95
N ALA A 78 -18.53 -17.46 5.99
CA ALA A 78 -19.25 -18.73 5.83
C ALA A 78 -20.62 -18.55 5.20
N SER A 79 -21.37 -17.52 5.59
CA SER A 79 -22.70 -17.23 5.02
C SER A 79 -22.66 -16.81 3.54
N LYS A 80 -21.49 -16.42 3.03
CA LYS A 80 -21.28 -15.95 1.66
C LYS A 80 -20.72 -17.04 0.74
N GLU A 81 -20.45 -18.25 1.23
CA GLU A 81 -19.78 -19.33 0.47
C GLU A 81 -20.47 -19.64 -0.85
N THR A 82 -21.76 -20.00 -0.79
CA THR A 82 -22.54 -20.33 -1.98
C THR A 82 -22.53 -19.17 -2.97
N HIS A 83 -22.89 -17.97 -2.51
CA HIS A 83 -22.95 -16.78 -3.37
C HIS A 83 -21.59 -16.44 -3.98
N PHE A 84 -20.50 -16.56 -3.22
CA PHE A 84 -19.17 -16.28 -3.72
C PHE A 84 -18.78 -17.24 -4.85
N PHE A 85 -18.99 -18.55 -4.69
CA PHE A 85 -18.60 -19.50 -5.74
C PHE A 85 -19.54 -19.52 -6.94
N THR A 86 -20.80 -19.08 -6.79
CA THR A 86 -21.73 -18.97 -7.92
C THR A 86 -21.56 -17.66 -8.71
N GLU A 87 -21.36 -16.53 -8.02
CA GLU A 87 -21.42 -15.20 -8.65
C GLU A 87 -20.05 -14.52 -8.76
N VAL A 88 -19.19 -14.63 -7.74
CA VAL A 88 -17.93 -13.88 -7.64
C VAL A 88 -16.77 -14.66 -8.26
N TRP A 89 -16.55 -15.89 -7.82
CA TRP A 89 -15.43 -16.74 -8.22
C TRP A 89 -15.29 -16.90 -9.74
N PRO A 90 -16.36 -17.18 -10.52
CA PRO A 90 -16.22 -17.32 -11.97
C PRO A 90 -15.68 -16.05 -12.65
N LYS A 91 -16.01 -14.86 -12.12
CA LYS A 91 -15.50 -13.58 -12.61
C LYS A 91 -14.02 -13.38 -12.26
N LEU A 92 -13.60 -13.80 -11.06
CA LEU A 92 -12.19 -13.76 -10.68
C LEU A 92 -11.35 -14.72 -11.52
N VAL A 93 -11.84 -15.94 -11.76
CA VAL A 93 -11.17 -16.92 -12.63
C VAL A 93 -11.03 -16.36 -14.04
N GLN A 94 -12.10 -15.76 -14.59
CA GLN A 94 -12.03 -15.11 -15.89
C GLN A 94 -10.94 -14.02 -15.92
N LEU A 95 -10.93 -13.11 -14.94
CA LEU A 95 -9.95 -12.02 -14.90
C LEU A 95 -8.50 -12.52 -14.68
N ALA A 96 -8.29 -13.57 -13.89
CA ALA A 96 -6.98 -14.20 -13.75
C ALA A 96 -6.49 -14.77 -15.08
N LEU A 97 -7.36 -15.46 -15.82
CA LEU A 97 -7.04 -16.08 -17.11
C LEU A 97 -6.78 -15.06 -18.24
N GLU A 98 -7.12 -13.79 -18.04
CA GLU A 98 -6.83 -12.70 -18.98
C GLU A 98 -5.38 -12.17 -18.88
N MET A 99 -4.57 -12.67 -17.95
CA MET A 99 -3.18 -12.22 -17.77
C MET A 99 -2.35 -12.18 -19.06
N PRO A 100 -2.37 -13.17 -19.97
CA PRO A 100 -1.61 -13.10 -21.23
C PRO A 100 -2.05 -11.95 -22.15
N GLN A 101 -3.33 -11.59 -22.13
CA GLN A 101 -3.88 -10.48 -22.92
C GLN A 101 -3.55 -9.13 -22.26
N LEU A 102 -3.61 -9.06 -20.93
CA LEU A 102 -3.32 -7.87 -20.15
C LEU A 102 -1.82 -7.55 -20.07
N PHE A 103 -0.97 -8.57 -20.19
CA PHE A 103 0.49 -8.48 -20.12
C PHE A 103 1.13 -9.31 -21.24
N PRO A 104 1.10 -8.83 -22.50
CA PRO A 104 1.54 -9.59 -23.67
C PRO A 104 3.03 -9.94 -23.66
N GLU A 105 3.86 -9.17 -22.93
CA GLU A 105 5.28 -9.46 -22.74
C GLU A 105 5.55 -10.50 -21.64
N SER A 106 4.49 -11.04 -21.02
CA SER A 106 4.53 -12.01 -19.92
C SER A 106 5.47 -11.62 -18.78
N SER A 107 5.67 -10.32 -18.60
CA SER A 107 6.53 -9.74 -17.57
C SER A 107 6.04 -8.33 -17.21
N LEU A 108 6.40 -7.87 -16.00
CA LEU A 108 6.23 -6.50 -15.55
C LEU A 108 7.59 -5.80 -15.52
N LEU A 109 7.62 -4.55 -15.96
CA LEU A 109 8.80 -3.72 -15.82
C LEU A 109 8.92 -3.20 -14.39
N SER A 110 10.10 -3.33 -13.80
CA SER A 110 10.36 -2.74 -12.48
C SER A 110 10.63 -1.24 -12.61
N LEU A 111 10.19 -0.46 -11.63
CA LEU A 111 10.60 0.92 -11.47
C LEU A 111 12.12 1.02 -11.30
N SER A 112 12.72 2.02 -11.95
CA SER A 112 14.16 2.27 -11.96
C SER A 112 14.45 3.70 -12.38
N GLU A 113 15.72 4.11 -12.39
CA GLU A 113 16.09 5.46 -12.83
C GLU A 113 15.72 5.76 -14.28
N GLU A 114 15.75 4.73 -15.13
CA GLU A 114 15.39 4.79 -16.56
C GLU A 114 13.87 4.69 -16.77
N HIS A 115 13.17 3.97 -15.89
CA HIS A 115 11.74 3.71 -15.97
C HIS A 115 11.08 4.14 -14.67
N ARG A 116 10.86 5.46 -14.54
CA ARG A 116 10.41 6.09 -13.29
C ARG A 116 8.91 6.04 -13.10
N GLU A 117 8.14 5.63 -14.09
CA GLU A 117 6.69 5.61 -14.01
C GLU A 117 6.12 4.36 -14.68
N LEU A 118 5.09 3.80 -14.07
CA LEU A 118 4.33 2.68 -14.60
C LEU A 118 2.86 2.88 -14.29
N GLU A 119 2.02 2.70 -15.30
CA GLU A 119 0.57 2.77 -15.17
C GLU A 119 -0.04 1.37 -15.34
N LEU A 120 -0.96 1.02 -14.45
CA LEU A 120 -1.81 -0.16 -14.58
C LEU A 120 -3.26 0.28 -14.73
N SER A 121 -4.00 -0.28 -15.70
CA SER A 121 -5.47 -0.19 -15.66
C SER A 121 -6.00 -0.87 -14.40
N ARG A 122 -7.23 -0.54 -13.95
CA ARG A 122 -7.81 -1.22 -12.78
C ARG A 122 -8.00 -2.71 -13.06
N ARG A 123 -8.26 -3.07 -14.32
CA ARG A 123 -8.29 -4.46 -14.79
C ARG A 123 -6.93 -5.18 -14.64
N GLN A 124 -5.83 -4.53 -15.02
CA GLN A 124 -4.48 -5.06 -14.80
C GLN A 124 -4.14 -5.20 -13.31
N ALA A 125 -4.44 -4.18 -12.50
CA ALA A 125 -4.24 -4.23 -11.06
C ALA A 125 -5.06 -5.37 -10.42
N GLY A 126 -6.34 -5.50 -10.76
CA GLY A 126 -7.21 -6.57 -10.29
C GLY A 126 -6.71 -7.96 -10.68
N CYS A 127 -6.23 -8.14 -11.90
CA CYS A 127 -5.59 -9.38 -12.34
C CYS A 127 -4.38 -9.73 -11.45
N LEU A 128 -3.46 -8.78 -11.22
CA LEU A 128 -2.29 -9.01 -10.35
C LEU A 128 -2.69 -9.32 -8.92
N VAL A 129 -3.66 -8.62 -8.34
CA VAL A 129 -4.17 -8.86 -6.98
C VAL A 129 -4.77 -10.26 -6.85
N ILE A 130 -5.50 -10.75 -7.85
CA ILE A 130 -6.00 -12.14 -7.86
C ILE A 130 -4.82 -13.12 -7.88
N HIS A 131 -3.78 -12.87 -8.68
CA HIS A 131 -2.59 -13.71 -8.69
C HIS A 131 -1.78 -13.67 -7.39
N GLN A 132 -1.75 -12.53 -6.68
CA GLN A 132 -1.22 -12.39 -5.32
C GLN A 132 -2.06 -13.18 -4.30
N PHE A 133 -3.38 -13.22 -4.44
CA PHE A 133 -4.22 -14.07 -3.59
C PHE A 133 -3.97 -15.55 -3.85
N LEU A 134 -3.93 -15.94 -5.12
CA LEU A 134 -3.71 -17.33 -5.53
C LEU A 134 -2.30 -17.85 -5.23
N CYS A 135 -1.39 -16.99 -4.76
CA CYS A 135 0.03 -17.33 -4.54
C CYS A 135 0.67 -17.95 -5.78
N SER A 136 0.27 -17.45 -6.95
CA SER A 136 0.64 -18.01 -8.26
C SER A 136 1.79 -17.24 -8.92
N LEU A 137 2.34 -16.23 -8.25
CA LEU A 137 3.43 -15.40 -8.74
C LEU A 137 4.79 -16.03 -8.37
N PRO A 138 5.78 -16.05 -9.28
CA PRO A 138 7.12 -16.50 -8.95
C PRO A 138 7.80 -15.52 -7.98
N LYS A 139 8.98 -15.91 -7.47
CA LYS A 139 9.76 -15.03 -6.57
C LYS A 139 10.19 -13.76 -7.29
N GLN A 140 10.31 -12.66 -6.53
CA GLN A 140 10.87 -11.41 -7.06
C GLN A 140 12.29 -11.64 -7.58
N PRO A 141 12.67 -10.96 -8.69
CA PRO A 141 13.99 -11.12 -9.30
C PRO A 141 15.10 -10.31 -8.62
N TRP A 142 14.79 -9.61 -7.51
CA TRP A 142 15.75 -8.86 -6.69
C TRP A 142 15.74 -9.36 -5.23
N PRO A 143 16.83 -9.13 -4.48
CA PRO A 143 16.85 -9.42 -3.04
C PRO A 143 15.83 -8.55 -2.30
N THR A 144 14.91 -9.17 -1.58
CA THR A 144 13.94 -8.47 -0.74
C THR A 144 13.40 -9.42 0.33
N ASP A 145 12.99 -8.84 1.46
CA ASP A 145 12.26 -9.56 2.52
C ASP A 145 10.74 -9.38 2.41
N SER A 146 10.26 -8.57 1.45
CA SER A 146 8.83 -8.39 1.19
C SER A 146 8.24 -9.64 0.56
N SER A 147 7.03 -10.02 0.97
CA SER A 147 6.29 -11.09 0.28
C SER A 147 5.79 -10.61 -1.07
N GLN A 148 5.93 -11.42 -2.13
CA GLN A 148 5.34 -11.11 -3.44
C GLN A 148 3.81 -11.29 -3.46
N ASP A 149 3.27 -12.07 -2.53
CA ASP A 149 1.88 -12.51 -2.51
C ASP A 149 1.32 -12.60 -1.07
N PHE A 150 0.01 -12.85 -0.94
CA PHE A 150 -0.69 -12.77 0.34
C PHE A 150 -0.51 -13.99 1.23
N ARG A 151 0.44 -14.91 0.96
CA ARG A 151 0.69 -16.10 1.81
C ARG A 151 0.91 -15.75 3.28
N ILE A 152 1.52 -14.59 3.54
CA ILE A 152 1.78 -14.11 4.90
C ILE A 152 0.46 -13.81 5.63
N TRP A 153 -0.66 -13.61 4.96
CA TRP A 153 -1.94 -13.40 5.63
C TRP A 153 -2.67 -14.71 5.97
N TYR A 154 -2.19 -15.87 5.49
CA TYR A 154 -2.93 -17.13 5.60
C TYR A 154 -2.55 -17.96 6.81
N SER A 155 -1.28 -17.92 7.22
CA SER A 155 -0.75 -18.74 8.31
C SER A 155 -1.31 -18.33 9.67
N SER A 156 -1.54 -19.31 10.54
CA SER A 156 -1.79 -19.10 11.95
C SER A 156 -0.54 -18.56 12.66
N GLY A 157 -0.71 -18.03 13.88
CA GLY A 157 0.42 -17.60 14.72
C GLY A 157 0.87 -16.14 14.55
N SER A 158 0.24 -15.37 13.67
CA SER A 158 0.40 -13.91 13.68
C SER A 158 -0.06 -13.35 15.02
N ARG A 159 0.80 -12.59 15.71
CA ARG A 159 0.43 -11.81 16.90
C ARG A 159 -0.52 -10.63 16.58
N HIS A 160 -0.84 -10.46 15.30
CA HIS A 160 -1.63 -9.38 14.71
C HIS A 160 -2.79 -9.96 13.89
N SER A 161 -3.43 -11.00 14.41
CA SER A 161 -4.49 -11.74 13.71
C SER A 161 -5.67 -10.84 13.30
N MET A 162 -6.05 -9.88 14.14
CA MET A 162 -7.12 -8.93 13.83
C MET A 162 -6.79 -8.03 12.63
N ALA A 163 -5.53 -7.59 12.50
CA ALA A 163 -5.08 -6.80 11.36
C ALA A 163 -5.12 -7.64 10.08
N THR A 164 -4.62 -8.88 10.16
CA THR A 164 -4.61 -9.81 9.03
C THR A 164 -6.04 -10.13 8.55
N ARG A 165 -6.98 -10.38 9.48
CA ARG A 165 -8.41 -10.60 9.15
C ARG A 165 -9.05 -9.36 8.53
N ALA A 166 -8.62 -8.15 8.92
CA ALA A 166 -9.05 -6.91 8.26
C ALA A 166 -8.51 -6.78 6.82
N TYR A 167 -7.26 -7.19 6.55
CA TYR A 167 -6.70 -7.24 5.19
C TYR A 167 -7.44 -8.25 4.32
N LEU A 168 -7.79 -9.41 4.87
CA LEU A 168 -8.65 -10.39 4.18
C LEU A 168 -10.05 -9.82 3.91
N SER A 169 -10.66 -9.12 4.88
CA SER A 169 -11.92 -8.40 4.67
C SER A 169 -11.84 -7.39 3.52
N SER A 170 -10.75 -6.62 3.45
CA SER A 170 -10.46 -5.69 2.35
C SER A 170 -10.39 -6.41 1.00
N LEU A 171 -9.61 -7.50 0.93
CA LEU A 171 -9.39 -8.28 -0.27
C LEU A 171 -10.68 -8.94 -0.80
N PHE A 172 -11.45 -9.59 0.07
CA PHE A 172 -12.69 -10.24 -0.34
C PHE A 172 -13.79 -9.23 -0.68
N THR A 173 -13.79 -8.06 -0.04
CA THR A 173 -14.64 -6.92 -0.47
C THR A 173 -14.27 -6.47 -1.87
N TYR A 174 -12.97 -6.33 -2.17
CA TYR A 174 -12.50 -5.97 -3.51
C TYR A 174 -12.91 -6.99 -4.57
N PHE A 175 -12.76 -8.29 -4.28
CA PHE A 175 -13.19 -9.35 -5.18
C PHE A 175 -14.70 -9.30 -5.48
N GLN A 176 -15.51 -9.08 -4.46
CA GLN A 176 -16.95 -8.92 -4.63
C GLN A 176 -17.27 -7.66 -5.49
N ARG A 177 -16.54 -6.55 -5.29
CA ARG A 177 -16.72 -5.37 -6.14
C ARG A 177 -16.25 -5.58 -7.58
N LEU A 178 -15.14 -6.29 -7.80
CA LEU A 178 -14.65 -6.64 -9.14
C LEU A 178 -15.68 -7.43 -9.94
N SER A 179 -16.40 -8.35 -9.30
CA SER A 179 -17.46 -9.13 -9.98
C SER A 179 -18.67 -8.27 -10.37
N GLY A 180 -18.86 -7.10 -9.76
CA GLY A 180 -20.03 -6.24 -9.92
C GLY A 180 -21.28 -6.75 -9.18
N VAL A 181 -21.14 -7.79 -8.35
CA VAL A 181 -22.26 -8.44 -7.65
C VAL A 181 -22.26 -8.05 -6.16
N GLY A 182 -23.36 -7.50 -5.67
CA GLY A 182 -23.54 -7.15 -4.25
C GLY A 182 -23.79 -8.35 -3.35
N ALA A 183 -24.01 -8.08 -2.05
CA ALA A 183 -24.20 -9.14 -1.05
C ALA A 183 -25.58 -9.83 -1.17
N GLU A 184 -26.57 -9.13 -1.74
CA GLU A 184 -27.98 -9.54 -1.79
C GLU A 184 -28.60 -9.19 -3.15
N THR A 185 -28.00 -9.67 -4.25
CA THR A 185 -28.46 -9.48 -5.66
C THR A 185 -28.48 -8.04 -6.21
N GLU A 186 -28.27 -7.03 -5.37
CA GLU A 186 -28.10 -5.64 -5.84
C GLU A 186 -26.77 -5.45 -6.59
N PRO A 187 -26.76 -4.82 -7.77
CA PRO A 187 -25.53 -4.53 -8.49
C PRO A 187 -24.68 -3.55 -7.67
N VAL A 188 -23.39 -3.85 -7.57
CA VAL A 188 -22.42 -2.95 -6.93
C VAL A 188 -21.57 -2.31 -8.01
N LEU A 189 -21.25 -1.03 -7.81
CA LEU A 189 -20.40 -0.31 -8.74
C LEU A 189 -19.02 -0.98 -8.81
N SER A 190 -18.75 -1.63 -9.94
CA SER A 190 -17.49 -2.33 -10.15
C SER A 190 -16.37 -1.33 -10.45
N PRO A 191 -15.17 -1.53 -9.86
CA PRO A 191 -13.95 -0.85 -10.27
C PRO A 191 -13.74 -0.83 -11.79
N LEU A 192 -14.15 -1.90 -12.47
CA LEU A 192 -13.97 -2.10 -13.91
C LEU A 192 -14.94 -1.28 -14.77
N MET A 193 -15.96 -0.66 -14.17
CA MET A 193 -16.91 0.21 -14.86
C MET A 193 -16.56 1.70 -14.73
N ASN A 194 -15.69 2.06 -13.78
CA ASN A 194 -15.16 3.41 -13.61
C ASN A 194 -13.63 3.34 -13.65
N GLU A 195 -13.09 3.36 -14.86
CA GLU A 195 -11.67 3.14 -15.12
C GLU A 195 -10.87 4.45 -14.98
N TRP A 196 -9.78 4.34 -14.23
CA TRP A 196 -8.66 5.28 -14.22
C TRP A 196 -7.38 4.46 -13.97
N PRO A 197 -6.21 4.92 -14.43
CA PRO A 197 -4.97 4.19 -14.18
C PRO A 197 -4.57 4.29 -12.70
N ILE A 198 -4.03 3.20 -12.18
CA ILE A 198 -3.24 3.20 -10.96
C ILE A 198 -1.80 3.51 -11.36
N ILE A 199 -1.27 4.64 -10.90
CA ILE A 199 0.02 5.16 -11.33
C ILE A 199 1.04 4.93 -10.23
N PHE A 200 2.18 4.35 -10.59
CA PHE A 200 3.31 4.13 -9.72
C PHE A 200 4.49 4.94 -10.24
N THR A 201 4.96 5.91 -9.45
CA THR A 201 6.05 6.82 -9.85
C THR A 201 7.19 6.74 -8.83
N LEU A 202 8.39 6.44 -9.30
CA LEU A 202 9.63 6.52 -8.55
C LEU A 202 10.21 7.93 -8.70
N SER A 203 10.04 8.75 -7.66
CA SER A 203 10.70 10.04 -7.55
C SER A 203 12.12 9.83 -7.03
N ILE A 204 13.11 10.33 -7.77
CA ILE A 204 14.52 10.23 -7.42
C ILE A 204 15.04 11.65 -7.16
N LEU A 205 15.44 11.86 -5.92
CA LEU A 205 16.07 13.08 -5.46
C LEU A 205 17.54 13.05 -5.94
N GLN A 206 17.99 14.06 -6.69
CA GLN A 206 19.29 13.98 -7.38
C GLN A 206 20.46 13.82 -6.40
N GLU A 207 21.29 12.79 -6.61
CA GLU A 207 22.54 12.54 -5.87
C GLU A 207 23.70 13.46 -6.26
N SER A 208 23.55 14.30 -7.30
CA SER A 208 24.64 15.14 -7.79
C SER A 208 24.96 16.27 -6.81
N ARG A 209 25.89 16.00 -5.89
CA ARG A 209 26.73 16.95 -5.13
C ARG A 209 26.03 18.27 -4.80
N VAL A 210 25.32 18.30 -3.67
CA VAL A 210 24.82 19.55 -3.08
C VAL A 210 24.09 20.36 -4.14
N VAL A 211 22.86 19.96 -4.51
CA VAL A 211 21.89 20.99 -4.82
C VAL A 211 21.90 21.86 -3.58
N GLN A 212 22.52 23.04 -3.67
CA GLN A 212 22.38 24.05 -2.63
C GLN A 212 20.92 24.38 -2.69
N LEU A 213 20.18 23.65 -1.84
CA LEU A 213 18.80 23.86 -1.50
C LEU A 213 18.62 25.38 -1.50
N ASP A 214 17.87 25.88 -2.50
CA ASP A 214 17.89 27.31 -2.81
C ASP A 214 17.64 28.03 -1.48
N PRO A 215 18.61 28.81 -0.98
CA PRO A 215 18.49 29.43 0.34
C PRO A 215 17.21 30.25 0.47
N SER A 216 16.65 30.73 -0.65
CA SER A 216 15.37 31.42 -0.69
C SER A 216 14.19 30.57 -0.18
N LEU A 217 14.23 29.25 -0.36
CA LEU A 217 13.20 28.31 0.14
C LEU A 217 13.20 28.25 1.66
N LEU A 218 14.38 28.38 2.30
CA LEU A 218 14.50 28.39 3.75
C LEU A 218 13.91 29.67 4.37
N GLU A 219 13.92 30.77 3.61
CA GLU A 219 13.34 32.05 4.02
C GLU A 219 11.82 32.11 3.79
N HIS A 220 11.20 31.06 3.23
CA HIS A 220 9.75 31.02 3.09
C HIS A 220 9.05 30.93 4.47
N PRO A 221 7.95 31.69 4.66
CA PRO A 221 7.12 31.56 5.85
C PRO A 221 6.58 30.14 5.97
N LEU A 222 6.46 29.65 7.21
CA LEU A 222 5.87 28.35 7.46
C LEU A 222 4.41 28.31 6.97
N CYS A 223 4.06 27.26 6.21
CA CYS A 223 2.68 26.96 5.86
C CYS A 223 1.89 26.49 7.09
N ARG A 224 0.58 26.31 6.96
CA ARG A 224 -0.24 25.86 8.09
C ARG A 224 0.14 24.44 8.49
N LEU A 225 0.46 24.25 9.78
CA LEU A 225 0.47 22.94 10.44
C LEU A 225 -0.81 22.78 11.25
N THR A 226 -1.59 21.76 10.94
CA THR A 226 -2.77 21.34 11.72
C THR A 226 -2.43 20.07 12.48
N VAL A 227 -2.46 20.13 13.82
CA VAL A 227 -2.27 18.96 14.68
C VAL A 227 -3.64 18.37 15.03
N VAL A 228 -3.87 17.12 14.63
CA VAL A 228 -5.09 16.37 14.92
C VAL A 228 -4.74 15.24 15.86
N HIS A 229 -5.42 15.15 17.00
CA HIS A 229 -5.30 14.03 17.94
C HIS A 229 -6.56 13.16 17.86
N LEU A 230 -6.36 11.86 17.65
CA LEU A 230 -7.42 10.86 17.62
C LEU A 230 -7.36 9.97 18.87
N PRO A 231 -8.50 9.52 19.42
CA PRO A 231 -8.48 8.52 20.49
C PRO A 231 -7.79 7.21 20.07
N THR A 232 -7.89 6.85 18.80
CA THR A 232 -7.31 5.63 18.24
C THR A 232 -6.87 5.90 16.80
N ALA A 233 -5.75 5.29 16.39
CA ALA A 233 -5.26 5.38 15.01
C ALA A 233 -6.33 4.88 14.03
N SER A 234 -6.39 5.48 12.85
CA SER A 234 -7.48 5.23 11.90
C SER A 234 -7.05 5.48 10.45
N THR A 235 -7.64 4.72 9.53
CA THR A 235 -7.55 4.92 8.08
C THR A 235 -8.82 5.51 7.47
N GLU A 236 -9.62 6.25 8.26
CA GLU A 236 -10.79 6.98 7.76
C GLU A 236 -10.43 7.84 6.53
N PRO A 237 -11.27 7.90 5.48
CA PRO A 237 -10.87 8.53 4.22
C PRO A 237 -10.51 10.02 4.32
N SER A 238 -11.04 10.73 5.32
CA SER A 238 -10.68 12.12 5.64
C SER A 238 -9.22 12.30 6.07
N LEU A 239 -8.53 11.20 6.42
CA LEU A 239 -7.13 11.13 6.83
C LEU A 239 -6.22 10.61 5.70
N LEU A 240 -6.77 10.32 4.52
CA LEU A 240 -6.04 9.72 3.39
C LEU A 240 -5.59 10.76 2.33
N GLY A 241 -5.71 12.05 2.62
CA GLY A 241 -5.38 13.12 1.68
C GLY A 241 -6.37 13.24 0.52
N LEU A 242 -7.60 12.75 0.65
CA LEU A 242 -8.61 12.90 -0.41
C LEU A 242 -9.19 14.31 -0.48
N PRO A 243 -9.63 14.79 -1.66
CA PRO A 243 -9.38 14.20 -2.98
C PRO A 243 -8.04 14.62 -3.59
N ASP A 244 -7.49 15.77 -3.17
CA ASP A 244 -6.41 16.48 -3.85
C ASP A 244 -5.18 16.73 -2.96
N GLY A 245 -5.07 15.98 -1.87
CA GLY A 245 -3.92 15.96 -0.99
C GLY A 245 -3.04 14.72 -1.21
N ALA A 246 -2.06 14.55 -0.34
CA ALA A 246 -1.23 13.35 -0.29
C ALA A 246 -1.16 12.81 1.13
N CYS A 247 -1.03 11.49 1.26
CA CYS A 247 -0.83 10.82 2.54
C CYS A 247 0.58 10.21 2.58
N VAL A 248 1.36 10.58 3.59
CA VAL A 248 2.66 9.96 3.86
C VAL A 248 2.46 8.58 4.44
N VAL A 249 3.05 7.59 3.78
CA VAL A 249 3.14 6.21 4.22
C VAL A 249 4.56 5.99 4.73
N SER A 250 4.70 5.82 6.04
CA SER A 250 5.94 5.47 6.72
C SER A 250 6.35 4.06 6.31
N ALA A 251 7.11 3.96 5.23
CA ALA A 251 7.44 2.70 4.59
C ALA A 251 8.75 2.13 5.12
N ASN A 252 8.93 0.82 4.93
CA ASN A 252 10.26 0.22 4.82
C ASN A 252 10.84 0.52 3.42
N LYS A 253 12.17 0.55 3.29
CA LYS A 253 12.84 0.55 1.97
C LYS A 253 12.36 -0.56 1.03
N ASN A 254 12.01 -1.72 1.59
CA ASN A 254 11.30 -2.78 0.91
C ASN A 254 9.80 -2.57 1.10
N VAL A 255 9.22 -1.74 0.25
CA VAL A 255 7.78 -1.41 0.30
C VAL A 255 6.93 -2.67 0.19
N GLY A 256 5.75 -2.65 0.82
CA GLY A 256 4.79 -3.71 0.62
C GLY A 256 3.71 -3.84 1.68
N PHE A 257 3.08 -5.00 1.66
CA PHE A 257 2.15 -5.43 2.68
C PHE A 257 2.84 -6.41 3.64
N GLY A 258 2.51 -6.27 4.92
CA GLY A 258 2.98 -7.12 6.01
C GLY A 258 1.83 -7.61 6.89
N GLN A 259 2.14 -8.10 8.09
CA GLN A 259 1.15 -8.59 9.05
C GLN A 259 0.96 -7.65 10.24
N THR A 260 1.87 -6.71 10.47
CA THR A 260 2.09 -6.10 11.78
C THR A 260 1.12 -5.00 12.17
N GLY A 261 0.21 -4.58 11.29
CA GLY A 261 -0.75 -3.53 11.64
C GLY A 261 -0.11 -2.16 11.83
N THR A 262 1.06 -1.90 11.22
CA THR A 262 1.66 -0.56 11.20
C THR A 262 1.03 0.31 10.11
N GLN A 263 1.48 1.55 9.99
CA GLN A 263 0.88 2.51 9.06
C GLN A 263 0.97 2.02 7.60
N GLU A 264 2.12 1.50 7.17
CA GLU A 264 2.29 0.97 5.81
C GLU A 264 1.31 -0.17 5.54
N GLU A 265 1.29 -1.19 6.40
CA GLU A 265 0.44 -2.36 6.18
C GLU A 265 -1.05 -2.04 6.22
N THR A 266 -1.48 -1.11 7.08
CA THR A 266 -2.90 -0.71 7.16
C THR A 266 -3.34 0.09 5.93
N GLN A 267 -2.48 0.95 5.39
CA GLN A 267 -2.74 1.70 4.16
C GLN A 267 -2.78 0.79 2.92
N VAL A 268 -1.78 -0.08 2.76
CA VAL A 268 -1.69 -1.00 1.62
C VAL A 268 -2.74 -2.10 1.73
N GLY A 269 -2.89 -2.73 2.91
CA GLY A 269 -3.84 -3.81 3.14
C GLY A 269 -5.31 -3.39 3.05
N SER A 270 -5.64 -2.12 3.31
CA SER A 270 -6.99 -1.58 3.06
C SER A 270 -7.24 -1.22 1.59
N SER A 271 -6.21 -1.21 0.73
CA SER A 271 -6.27 -0.69 -0.64
C SER A 271 -5.67 -1.69 -1.64
N PRO A 272 -6.40 -2.76 -2.03
CA PRO A 272 -5.82 -3.88 -2.77
C PRO A 272 -5.12 -3.51 -4.09
N GLU A 273 -5.58 -2.46 -4.78
CA GLU A 273 -4.96 -1.96 -6.02
C GLU A 273 -3.55 -1.38 -5.81
N SER A 274 -3.14 -1.11 -4.57
CA SER A 274 -1.77 -0.73 -4.22
C SER A 274 -0.86 -1.93 -3.94
N CYS A 275 -1.40 -3.11 -3.63
CA CYS A 275 -0.61 -4.32 -3.33
C CYS A 275 0.37 -4.76 -4.43
N PRO A 276 0.12 -4.54 -5.73
CA PRO A 276 1.10 -4.83 -6.78
C PRO A 276 2.42 -4.07 -6.64
N VAL A 277 2.53 -3.09 -5.74
CA VAL A 277 3.79 -2.37 -5.45
C VAL A 277 4.98 -3.30 -5.22
N VAL A 278 4.78 -4.44 -4.54
CA VAL A 278 5.85 -5.43 -4.25
C VAL A 278 6.39 -6.12 -5.50
N LEU A 279 5.67 -6.04 -6.63
CA LEU A 279 6.02 -6.63 -7.92
C LEU A 279 6.71 -5.62 -8.85
N LEU A 280 6.62 -4.33 -8.52
CA LEU A 280 7.05 -3.22 -9.38
C LEU A 280 8.26 -2.49 -8.80
N THR A 281 8.41 -2.50 -7.47
CA THR A 281 9.36 -1.63 -6.78
C THR A 281 10.49 -2.44 -6.14
N PRO A 282 11.71 -2.42 -6.69
CA PRO A 282 12.90 -2.89 -6.00
C PRO A 282 13.15 -2.08 -4.71
N THR A 283 14.09 -2.53 -3.87
CA THR A 283 14.47 -1.81 -2.64
C THR A 283 14.75 -0.34 -2.93
N LEU A 284 13.97 0.54 -2.31
CA LEU A 284 14.15 1.98 -2.42
C LEU A 284 15.53 2.36 -1.90
N GLN A 285 16.21 3.21 -2.66
CA GLN A 285 17.43 3.88 -2.20
C GLN A 285 17.06 5.06 -1.31
N ASP A 286 18.04 5.52 -0.54
CA ASP A 286 17.95 6.67 0.35
C ASP A 286 17.36 7.91 -0.35
N ASN A 287 17.72 8.16 -1.61
CA ASN A 287 17.24 9.32 -2.35
C ASN A 287 15.91 9.07 -3.09
N GLN A 288 15.16 8.02 -2.76
CA GLN A 288 13.98 7.61 -3.52
C GLN A 288 12.70 7.68 -2.70
N VAL A 289 11.64 8.18 -3.34
CA VAL A 289 10.27 8.16 -2.83
C VAL A 289 9.40 7.47 -3.87
N LEU A 290 8.63 6.48 -3.43
CA LEU A 290 7.61 5.88 -4.28
C LEU A 290 6.27 6.61 -4.08
N ILE A 291 5.65 6.98 -5.18
CA ILE A 291 4.34 7.62 -5.24
C ILE A 291 3.37 6.63 -5.87
N VAL A 292 2.26 6.34 -5.18
CA VAL A 292 1.16 5.53 -5.73
C VAL A 292 -0.10 6.37 -5.79
N GLN A 293 -0.71 6.47 -6.97
CA GLN A 293 -1.91 7.28 -7.20
C GLN A 293 -3.09 6.43 -7.68
N GLY A 294 -4.29 6.78 -7.23
CA GLY A 294 -5.54 6.21 -7.72
C GLY A 294 -6.04 4.97 -6.96
N ALA A 295 -5.27 4.41 -6.02
CA ALA A 295 -5.66 3.20 -5.30
C ALA A 295 -6.84 3.45 -4.35
N GLU A 296 -7.94 2.72 -4.56
CA GLU A 296 -9.14 2.82 -3.73
C GLU A 296 -9.03 1.97 -2.45
N ALA A 297 -9.50 2.50 -1.31
CA ALA A 297 -9.63 1.72 -0.09
C ALA A 297 -10.98 0.98 -0.04
N MET A 298 -10.98 -0.26 0.42
CA MET A 298 -12.18 -1.09 0.57
C MET A 298 -12.76 -1.04 1.98
N VAL A 299 -11.91 -0.82 2.97
CA VAL A 299 -12.26 -0.85 4.39
C VAL A 299 -11.57 0.29 5.13
N THR A 300 -12.18 0.74 6.21
CA THR A 300 -11.49 1.53 7.25
C THR A 300 -11.00 0.59 8.35
N MET A 301 -9.86 0.93 8.91
CA MET A 301 -9.24 0.21 10.02
C MET A 301 -9.03 1.15 11.19
N LYS A 302 -9.04 0.59 12.39
CA LYS A 302 -8.68 1.28 13.64
C LYS A 302 -7.63 0.52 14.41
N GLY A 303 -6.86 1.25 15.22
CA GLY A 303 -5.80 0.72 16.05
C GLY A 303 -4.46 0.66 15.32
N TYR A 304 -3.42 0.30 16.05
CA TYR A 304 -2.06 0.19 15.56
C TYR A 304 -1.41 -1.06 16.13
N GLY A 305 -0.50 -1.68 15.39
CA GLY A 305 0.23 -2.84 15.86
C GLY A 305 -0.70 -4.02 16.12
N ARG A 306 -0.71 -4.51 17.37
CA ARG A 306 -1.54 -5.67 17.77
C ARG A 306 -3.03 -5.35 17.88
N GLU A 307 -3.37 -4.08 18.05
CA GLU A 307 -4.75 -3.61 18.21
C GLU A 307 -5.40 -3.24 16.88
N ALA A 308 -4.61 -3.19 15.81
CA ALA A 308 -5.09 -2.90 14.46
C ALA A 308 -6.14 -3.94 14.06
N ARG A 309 -7.29 -3.45 13.62
CA ARG A 309 -8.48 -4.25 13.30
C ARG A 309 -9.37 -3.55 12.29
N LEU A 310 -10.27 -4.31 11.69
CA LEU A 310 -11.35 -3.79 10.85
C LEU A 310 -12.21 -2.83 11.67
N ASP A 311 -12.59 -1.69 11.08
CA ASP A 311 -13.56 -0.76 11.63
C ASP A 311 -14.86 -0.79 10.83
N SER A 312 -14.79 -0.53 9.52
CA SER A 312 -15.95 -0.59 8.64
C SER A 312 -15.60 -0.99 7.22
N VAL A 313 -16.58 -1.49 6.47
CA VAL A 313 -16.49 -1.70 5.03
C VAL A 313 -16.98 -0.43 4.35
N LEU A 314 -16.16 0.17 3.49
CA LEU A 314 -16.57 1.35 2.72
C LEU A 314 -17.65 0.96 1.72
N THR A 315 -18.56 1.88 1.40
CA THR A 315 -19.52 1.66 0.31
C THR A 315 -18.82 1.85 -1.04
N ALA A 316 -19.31 1.18 -2.09
CA ALA A 316 -18.71 1.29 -3.42
C ALA A 316 -18.89 2.70 -4.04
N ASP A 317 -19.87 3.46 -3.55
CA ASP A 317 -20.16 4.83 -3.98
C ASP A 317 -19.49 5.90 -3.11
N TYR A 318 -18.70 5.53 -2.08
CA TYR A 318 -18.09 6.50 -1.15
C TYR A 318 -17.28 7.61 -1.87
N GLY A 319 -16.61 7.24 -2.96
CA GLY A 319 -15.79 8.16 -3.75
C GLY A 319 -16.59 9.19 -4.54
N PHE A 320 -17.92 9.06 -4.62
CA PHE A 320 -18.79 9.92 -5.43
C PHE A 320 -19.53 10.92 -4.53
N SER A 321 -19.43 12.20 -4.87
CA SER A 321 -20.22 13.23 -4.19
C SER A 321 -21.63 13.25 -4.76
N ALA A 322 -22.65 13.46 -3.92
CA ALA A 322 -23.99 13.81 -4.38
C ALA A 322 -23.93 15.14 -5.15
N GLY A 323 -24.00 15.08 -6.48
CA GLY A 323 -23.97 16.25 -7.38
C GLY A 323 -22.72 16.37 -8.26
N ASP A 324 -21.63 15.68 -7.94
CA ASP A 324 -20.39 15.62 -8.74
C ASP A 324 -20.28 14.21 -9.34
N SER A 325 -21.11 13.96 -10.36
CA SER A 325 -21.44 12.61 -10.83
C SER A 325 -20.45 12.01 -11.83
N GLN A 326 -19.35 12.70 -12.19
CA GLN A 326 -18.51 12.21 -13.28
C GLN A 326 -17.30 11.37 -12.82
N TRP A 327 -16.63 11.67 -11.69
CA TRP A 327 -15.42 10.93 -11.28
C TRP A 327 -15.30 10.72 -9.77
N SER A 328 -14.80 9.54 -9.40
CA SER A 328 -14.50 9.15 -8.02
C SER A 328 -13.31 9.94 -7.47
N LYS A 329 -13.42 10.41 -6.23
CA LYS A 329 -12.32 11.07 -5.47
C LYS A 329 -11.10 10.18 -5.32
N TRP A 330 -11.27 8.85 -5.33
CA TRP A 330 -10.18 7.88 -5.23
C TRP A 330 -9.16 8.01 -6.36
N ARG A 331 -9.60 8.44 -7.56
CA ARG A 331 -8.73 8.65 -8.73
C ARG A 331 -7.52 9.55 -8.43
N ARG A 332 -7.67 10.51 -7.50
CA ARG A 332 -6.63 11.49 -7.16
C ARG A 332 -5.97 11.22 -5.80
N ARG A 333 -6.35 10.15 -5.10
CA ARG A 333 -5.66 9.72 -3.88
C ARG A 333 -4.19 9.51 -4.19
N THR A 334 -3.32 10.12 -3.39
CA THR A 334 -1.87 10.01 -3.53
C THR A 334 -1.25 9.47 -2.25
N MET A 335 -0.48 8.39 -2.37
CA MET A 335 0.25 7.73 -1.27
C MET A 335 1.76 7.93 -1.49
N LEU A 336 2.46 8.47 -0.49
CA LEU A 336 3.89 8.78 -0.54
C LEU A 336 4.66 7.80 0.36
N PHE A 337 5.26 6.77 -0.23
CA PHE A 337 6.06 5.78 0.49
C PHE A 337 7.49 6.30 0.65
N MET A 338 7.88 6.54 1.91
CA MET A 338 9.18 7.11 2.26
C MET A 338 9.82 6.30 3.39
N ASP A 339 11.07 5.87 3.19
CA ASP A 339 11.80 5.07 4.19
C ASP A 339 12.12 5.90 5.43
N ALA A 340 11.70 5.39 6.58
CA ALA A 340 11.65 6.17 7.81
C ALA A 340 12.97 6.26 8.59
N LEU A 341 13.98 5.46 8.20
CA LEU A 341 15.32 5.43 8.82
C LEU A 341 16.20 6.62 8.46
N GLN A 342 15.89 7.33 7.39
CA GLN A 342 16.85 8.22 6.76
C GLN A 342 17.08 9.50 7.58
N LEU A 343 16.04 10.03 8.23
CA LEU A 343 16.14 11.31 8.95
C LEU A 343 16.98 11.26 10.25
N ASP A 344 17.37 10.09 10.77
CA ASP A 344 18.17 9.98 12.03
C ASP A 344 19.68 9.97 11.79
N GLN A 345 20.13 9.76 10.55
CA GLN A 345 21.57 9.67 10.21
C GLN A 345 22.16 11.00 9.73
N PHE A 346 21.32 12.01 9.52
CA PHE A 346 21.81 13.35 9.24
C PHE A 346 22.23 14.01 10.55
N THR A 347 23.55 14.13 10.75
CA THR A 347 24.06 15.37 11.35
C THR A 347 23.35 16.50 10.61
N VAL A 348 22.73 17.44 11.34
CA VAL A 348 21.95 18.55 10.77
C VAL A 348 22.89 19.45 9.94
N ASP A 349 23.33 18.96 8.79
CA ASP A 349 23.87 19.77 7.72
C ASP A 349 22.65 20.44 7.12
N LYS A 350 22.67 21.77 7.09
CA LYS A 350 21.50 22.67 6.95
C LYS A 350 20.84 22.63 5.56
N ARG A 351 20.97 21.51 4.82
CA ARG A 351 20.86 21.42 3.36
C ARG A 351 20.02 20.27 2.82
N THR A 352 19.39 19.40 3.62
CA THR A 352 18.70 18.19 3.09
C THR A 352 17.23 18.02 3.46
N ILE A 353 16.52 19.08 3.88
CA ILE A 353 15.12 18.95 4.34
C ILE A 353 14.07 19.25 3.24
N ALA A 354 14.49 19.83 2.10
CA ALA A 354 13.55 20.24 1.04
C ALA A 354 13.17 19.14 0.04
N ASP A 355 13.89 18.01 0.02
CA ASP A 355 13.72 17.01 -1.03
C ASP A 355 12.80 15.85 -0.61
N HIS A 356 12.42 15.75 0.67
CA HIS A 356 11.61 14.63 1.19
C HIS A 356 10.11 14.78 1.00
N LEU A 357 9.64 15.72 0.18
CA LEU A 357 8.26 15.76 -0.29
C LEU A 357 8.28 15.95 -1.80
N PRO A 358 7.27 15.44 -2.54
CA PRO A 358 7.28 15.50 -4.00
C PRO A 358 7.25 16.96 -4.47
N GLY A 359 8.42 17.57 -4.60
CA GLY A 359 8.60 18.78 -5.37
C GLY A 359 8.06 18.48 -6.76
N HIS A 360 7.17 19.35 -7.25
CA HIS A 360 6.42 19.34 -8.51
C HIS A 360 4.93 18.97 -8.45
N SER A 361 4.36 18.59 -7.29
CA SER A 361 2.91 18.34 -7.17
C SER A 361 2.22 19.34 -6.23
N ASN A 362 1.25 20.12 -6.75
CA ASN A 362 0.45 21.07 -5.97
C ASN A 362 -0.62 20.32 -5.14
N TYR A 363 -0.22 19.63 -4.09
CA TYR A 363 -1.17 19.05 -3.14
C TYR A 363 -1.85 20.14 -2.31
N THR A 364 -3.14 19.98 -2.05
CA THR A 364 -3.91 20.89 -1.18
C THR A 364 -3.44 20.83 0.29
N GLU A 365 -3.03 19.64 0.71
CA GLU A 365 -2.49 19.35 2.05
C GLU A 365 -1.74 18.01 2.02
N ILE A 366 -0.71 17.87 2.85
CA ILE A 366 -0.03 16.60 3.13
C ILE A 366 -0.50 16.11 4.49
N VAL A 367 -1.04 14.89 4.53
CA VAL A 367 -1.43 14.21 5.77
C VAL A 367 -0.33 13.23 6.15
N THR A 368 0.21 13.36 7.36
CA THR A 368 1.27 12.50 7.89
C THR A 368 0.99 12.10 9.35
N GLY A 369 1.83 11.23 9.90
CA GLY A 369 1.85 10.87 11.31
C GLY A 369 3.25 10.93 11.89
N LEU A 370 3.52 10.11 12.90
CA LEU A 370 4.83 9.98 13.52
C LEU A 370 5.80 9.14 12.67
N TRP A 371 6.16 9.67 11.50
CA TRP A 371 7.12 9.07 10.58
C TRP A 371 8.48 8.83 11.25
N GLY A 372 8.97 7.59 11.24
CA GLY A 372 10.28 7.24 11.80
C GLY A 372 10.38 7.26 13.32
N CYS A 373 9.28 7.44 14.06
CA CYS A 373 9.35 7.61 15.52
C CYS A 373 8.98 6.35 16.32
N GLY A 374 8.47 5.31 15.64
CA GLY A 374 8.08 4.04 16.26
C GLY A 374 9.27 3.09 16.43
N ALA A 375 9.28 2.00 15.66
CA ALA A 375 10.37 1.02 15.70
C ALA A 375 11.76 1.61 15.40
N PHE A 376 11.81 2.75 14.72
CA PHE A 376 13.04 3.42 14.30
C PHE A 376 13.59 4.39 15.35
N GLY A 377 12.81 4.77 16.36
CA GLY A 377 13.29 5.52 17.53
C GLY A 377 13.57 7.02 17.31
N GLY A 378 13.16 7.60 16.17
CA GLY A 378 13.30 9.04 15.93
C GLY A 378 12.47 9.90 16.90
N ASN A 379 12.95 11.11 17.20
CA ASN A 379 12.26 12.04 18.10
C ASN A 379 10.99 12.62 17.44
N PRO A 380 9.78 12.41 18.00
CA PRO A 380 8.52 12.84 17.40
C PRO A 380 8.40 14.34 17.11
N GLN A 381 8.87 15.19 18.03
CA GLN A 381 8.81 16.65 17.85
C GLN A 381 9.73 17.06 16.70
N THR A 382 10.98 16.61 16.73
CA THR A 382 11.99 16.92 15.72
C THR A 382 11.55 16.47 14.32
N LYS A 383 11.13 15.21 14.17
CA LYS A 383 10.64 14.69 12.88
C LYS A 383 9.42 15.44 12.37
N THR A 384 8.52 15.86 13.26
CA THR A 384 7.35 16.67 12.89
C THR A 384 7.78 18.03 12.35
N LEU A 385 8.69 18.72 13.04
CA LEU A 385 9.16 20.04 12.63
C LEU A 385 9.95 19.99 11.31
N ILE A 386 10.73 18.93 11.08
CA ILE A 386 11.40 18.67 9.80
C ILE A 386 10.37 18.50 8.67
N GLN A 387 9.36 17.66 8.87
CA GLN A 387 8.27 17.50 7.89
C GLN A 387 7.52 18.82 7.63
N TRP A 388 7.33 19.64 8.67
CA TRP A 388 6.68 20.94 8.54
C TRP A 388 7.50 21.93 7.71
N CYS A 389 8.82 21.96 7.91
CA CYS A 389 9.73 22.73 7.08
C CYS A 389 9.64 22.26 5.63
N ALA A 390 9.81 20.96 5.38
CA ALA A 390 9.73 20.38 4.05
C ALA A 390 8.42 20.77 3.33
N ALA A 391 7.27 20.63 4.01
CA ALA A 391 5.97 20.95 3.44
C ALA A 391 5.83 22.45 3.12
N SER A 392 6.34 23.31 4.01
CA SER A 392 6.32 24.76 3.81
C SER A 392 7.17 25.20 2.63
N MET A 393 8.32 24.55 2.43
CA MET A 393 9.22 24.80 1.31
C MET A 393 8.62 24.33 -0.01
N ALA A 394 7.84 23.25 0.02
CA ALA A 394 6.99 22.81 -1.08
C ALA A 394 5.70 23.65 -1.24
N ARG A 395 5.47 24.66 -0.38
CA ARG A 395 4.28 25.53 -0.35
C ARG A 395 2.96 24.78 -0.13
N THR A 396 3.01 23.76 0.72
CA THR A 396 1.86 22.90 1.04
C THR A 396 1.60 22.87 2.54
N ASN A 397 0.33 22.82 2.92
CA ASN A 397 -0.06 22.68 4.32
C ASN A 397 0.23 21.27 4.83
N LEU A 398 0.55 21.14 6.12
CA LEU A 398 0.79 19.87 6.78
C LEU A 398 -0.31 19.57 7.79
N ARG A 399 -0.86 18.36 7.74
CA ARG A 399 -1.74 17.80 8.77
C ARG A 399 -1.02 16.65 9.46
N LEU A 400 -0.68 16.84 10.73
CA LEU A 400 -0.13 15.80 11.57
C LEU A 400 -1.27 15.08 12.30
N VAL A 401 -1.38 13.78 12.08
CA VAL A 401 -2.34 12.91 12.77
C VAL A 401 -1.60 12.14 13.87
N LEU A 402 -1.94 12.46 15.11
CA LEU A 402 -1.51 11.78 16.32
C LEU A 402 -2.64 10.92 16.84
N SER A 403 -2.32 9.86 17.58
CA SER A 403 -3.32 8.91 18.06
C SER A 403 -2.93 8.27 19.39
N GLY A 404 -3.94 8.01 20.23
CA GLY A 404 -3.77 7.33 21.51
C GLY A 404 -3.37 8.27 22.66
N GLU A 405 -3.57 7.80 23.89
CA GLU A 405 -3.38 8.61 25.11
C GLU A 405 -1.95 9.10 25.30
N ASN A 406 -0.97 8.30 24.87
CA ASN A 406 0.46 8.63 24.99
C ASN A 406 0.92 9.77 24.06
N GLN A 407 0.09 10.20 23.10
CA GLN A 407 0.43 11.29 22.17
C GLN A 407 -0.32 12.60 22.47
N VAL A 408 -1.14 12.65 23.52
CA VAL A 408 -1.90 13.86 23.90
C VAL A 408 -0.98 15.01 24.29
N VAL A 409 0.03 14.74 25.12
CA VAL A 409 0.99 15.75 25.58
C VAL A 409 1.77 16.31 24.39
N LEU A 410 2.28 15.43 23.53
CA LEU A 410 2.96 15.80 22.29
C LEU A 410 2.08 16.69 21.40
N ALA A 411 0.79 16.36 21.26
CA ALA A 411 -0.15 17.17 20.50
C ALA A 411 -0.28 18.59 21.08
N SER A 412 -0.36 18.72 22.40
CA SER A 412 -0.42 20.01 23.09
C SER A 412 0.85 20.82 22.89
N GLU A 413 2.02 20.21 23.06
CA GLU A 413 3.33 20.86 22.88
C GLU A 413 3.51 21.36 21.45
N LEU A 414 3.17 20.54 20.46
CA LEU A 414 3.24 20.93 19.05
C LEU A 414 2.29 22.09 18.72
N ASN A 415 1.10 22.12 19.31
CA ASN A 415 0.17 23.25 19.13
C ASN A 415 0.74 24.56 19.69
N GLU A 416 1.42 24.52 20.85
CA GLU A 416 2.10 25.71 21.39
C GLU A 416 3.26 26.14 20.50
N ILE A 417 4.07 25.20 19.97
CA ILE A 417 5.13 25.51 19.01
C ILE A 417 4.55 26.16 17.74
N VAL A 418 3.44 25.63 17.21
CA VAL A 418 2.76 26.20 16.03
C VAL A 418 2.28 27.62 16.30
N LYS A 419 1.73 27.89 17.49
CA LYS A 419 1.30 29.22 17.91
C LYS A 419 2.49 30.18 17.99
N MET A 420 3.56 29.79 18.67
CA MET A 420 4.78 30.59 18.81
C MET A 420 5.40 30.91 17.45
N ALA A 421 5.51 29.92 16.57
CA ALA A 421 6.06 30.09 15.23
C ALA A 421 5.20 31.04 14.37
N ARG A 422 3.87 30.98 14.50
CA ARG A 422 2.95 31.89 13.82
C ARG A 422 3.07 33.33 14.33
N GLU A 423 3.11 33.51 15.66
CA GLU A 423 3.24 34.83 16.29
C GLU A 423 4.60 35.47 16.00
N GLY A 424 5.66 34.67 15.99
CA GLY A 424 7.02 35.08 15.68
C GLY A 424 7.34 35.19 14.18
N LEU A 425 6.38 34.92 13.30
CA LEU A 425 6.56 34.88 11.84
C LEU A 425 7.76 34.01 11.41
N TRP A 426 7.89 32.83 12.02
CA TRP A 426 9.01 31.93 11.76
C TRP A 426 9.00 31.42 10.31
N THR A 427 10.21 31.27 9.79
CA THR A 427 10.52 30.63 8.51
C THR A 427 11.00 29.19 8.75
N ALA A 428 11.09 28.40 7.69
CA ALA A 428 11.72 27.08 7.76
C ALA A 428 13.15 27.17 8.34
N LYS A 429 13.91 28.19 7.96
CA LYS A 429 15.26 28.45 8.51
C LYS A 429 15.26 28.58 10.02
N ASN A 430 14.34 29.36 10.60
CA ASN A 430 14.30 29.57 12.05
C ASN A 430 14.09 28.26 12.80
N VAL A 431 13.22 27.38 12.29
CA VAL A 431 12.97 26.06 12.87
C VAL A 431 14.21 25.16 12.73
N LEU A 432 14.81 25.08 11.54
CA LEU A 432 15.97 24.23 11.29
C LEU A 432 17.22 24.67 12.07
N ASP A 433 17.45 25.97 12.20
CA ASP A 433 18.53 26.51 13.04
C ASP A 433 18.29 26.18 14.53
N THR A 434 17.03 26.21 14.99
CA THR A 434 16.67 25.83 16.37
C THR A 434 16.93 24.34 16.61
N ILE A 435 16.48 23.47 15.70
CA ILE A 435 16.73 22.02 15.78
C ILE A 435 18.23 21.72 15.73
N GLY A 436 18.96 22.36 14.82
CA GLY A 436 20.41 22.16 14.69
C GLY A 436 21.22 22.66 15.89
N ALA A 437 20.63 23.49 16.75
CA ALA A 437 21.25 23.95 17.99
C ALA A 437 20.95 23.05 19.20
N LEU A 438 20.01 22.11 19.10
CA LEU A 438 19.67 21.17 20.16
C LEU A 438 20.86 20.26 20.48
N LYS A 439 21.14 20.08 21.77
CA LYS A 439 22.10 19.10 22.27
C LYS A 439 21.39 17.79 22.58
N PRO A 440 22.11 16.65 22.67
CA PRO A 440 21.51 15.35 23.01
C PRO A 440 20.76 15.29 24.36
N SER A 441 20.89 16.32 25.21
CA SER A 441 20.25 16.44 26.52
C SER A 441 19.06 17.41 26.56
N ASP A 442 18.81 18.13 25.46
CA ASP A 442 17.68 19.05 25.28
C ASP A 442 16.50 18.29 24.68
#